data_AF-R9MG39-F1
#
_entry.id   AF-R9MG39-F1
#
_cell.length_a   1.000
_cell.length_b   1.000
_cell.length_c   1.000
_cell.angle_alpha   90.00
_cell.angle_beta   90.00
_cell.angle_gamma   90.00
#
_symmetry.space_group_name_H-M   'P 1'
#
loop_
_entity.id
_entity.type
_entity.pdbx_description
1 polymer ?
#
loop_
_entity_poly.entity_id
_entity_poly.type
_entity_poly.pdbx_seq_one_letter_code
_entity_poly.pdbx_strand_id
1 'polypeptide(L)'
;MVKNNYYILDNEIQKEVGQKLRSLLETCQAYQLPMFATVAVSNTEEGTRYDRVVYGAASHAMVLTEDQIRHHILIADGFHAVPEREDLVLQLARKGE
;
A
#
# COMPACT_ATOMS: atom_id res chain seq x y z
N MET A 1 -18.36 18.16 6.81
CA MET A 1 -18.73 16.76 7.14
C MET A 1 -18.19 15.86 6.05
N VAL A 2 -17.17 15.06 6.36
CA VAL A 2 -16.76 13.95 5.47
C VAL A 2 -17.83 12.87 5.66
N LYS A 3 -18.55 12.49 4.59
CA LYS A 3 -19.46 11.34 4.67
C LYS A 3 -18.57 10.09 4.77
N ASN A 4 -18.71 9.31 5.85
CA ASN A 4 -18.10 8.00 5.91
C ASN A 4 -18.72 7.15 4.79
N ASN A 5 -17.90 6.82 3.79
CA ASN A 5 -18.33 6.01 2.66
C ASN A 5 -18.12 4.55 3.02
N TYR A 6 -19.09 3.95 3.70
CA TYR A 6 -19.08 2.53 4.00
C TYR A 6 -19.61 1.73 2.82
N TYR A 7 -18.91 0.65 2.49
CA TYR A 7 -19.26 -0.23 1.39
C TYR A 7 -18.67 -1.63 1.60
N ILE A 8 -19.33 -2.62 1.02
CA ILE A 8 -18.79 -3.94 0.78
C ILE A 8 -18.94 -4.16 -0.72
N LEU A 9 -17.84 -4.42 -1.42
CA LEU A 9 -17.92 -4.74 -2.83
C LEU A 9 -18.78 -5.99 -3.03
N ASP A 10 -19.62 -5.96 -4.06
CA ASP A 10 -20.26 -7.17 -4.54
C ASP A 10 -19.21 -8.17 -5.04
N ASN A 11 -19.51 -9.47 -4.95
CA ASN A 11 -18.63 -10.55 -5.32
C ASN A 11 -18.18 -10.46 -6.79
N GLU A 12 -19.06 -10.03 -7.71
CA GLU A 12 -18.70 -9.91 -9.12
C GLU A 12 -17.67 -8.79 -9.32
N ILE A 13 -17.89 -7.63 -8.69
CA ILE A 13 -16.96 -6.49 -8.77
C ILE A 13 -15.63 -6.85 -8.10
N GLN A 14 -15.66 -7.49 -6.93
CA GLN A 14 -14.43 -7.92 -6.26
C GLN A 14 -13.63 -8.89 -7.13
N LYS A 15 -14.30 -9.83 -7.81
CA LYS A 15 -13.67 -10.76 -8.74
C LYS A 15 -13.06 -10.03 -9.94
N GLU A 16 -13.77 -9.06 -10.52
CA GLU A 16 -13.26 -8.25 -11.63
C GLU A 16 -11.99 -7.47 -11.23
N VAL A 17 -12.03 -6.79 -10.08
CA VAL A 17 -10.86 -6.07 -9.54
C VAL A 17 -9.70 -7.04 -9.31
N GLY A 18 -9.97 -8.20 -8.70
CA GLY A 18 -8.95 -9.24 -8.48
C GLY A 18 -8.33 -9.75 -9.78
N GLN A 19 -9.12 -9.92 -10.84
CA GLN A 19 -8.62 -10.31 -12.16
C GLN A 19 -7.72 -9.23 -12.78
N LYS A 20 -8.11 -7.95 -12.68
CA LYS A 20 -7.28 -6.85 -13.19
C LYS A 20 -5.96 -6.73 -12.43
N LEU A 21 -5.97 -6.89 -11.09
CA LEU A 21 -4.75 -6.90 -10.28
C LEU A 21 -3.81 -8.05 -10.67
N ARG A 22 -4.34 -9.24 -10.93
CA ARG A 22 -3.56 -10.39 -11.39
C ARG A 22 -2.98 -10.18 -12.78
N SER A 23 -3.77 -9.65 -13.71
CA SER A 23 -3.29 -9.37 -15.08
C SER A 23 -2.16 -8.33 -15.08
N LEU A 24 -2.25 -7.30 -14.23
CA LEU A 24 -1.16 -6.35 -14.02
C LEU A 24 0.08 -7.04 -13.43
N LEU A 25 -0.11 -7.87 -12.40
CA LEU A 25 0.97 -8.64 -11.78
C LEU A 25 1.71 -9.52 -12.79
N GLU A 26 0.98 -10.27 -13.62
CA GLU A 26 1.52 -11.13 -14.68
C GLU A 26 2.33 -10.32 -15.69
N THR A 27 1.82 -9.15 -16.08
CA THR A 27 2.52 -8.23 -16.99
C THR A 27 3.83 -7.74 -16.37
N CYS A 28 3.79 -7.27 -15.13
CA CYS A 28 4.97 -6.82 -14.40
C CYS A 28 6.00 -7.94 -14.20
N GLN A 29 5.55 -9.17 -13.93
CA GLN A 29 6.42 -10.34 -13.85
C GLN A 29 7.12 -10.64 -15.18
N ALA A 30 6.39 -10.62 -16.30
CA ALA A 30 6.92 -10.91 -17.63
C ALA A 30 8.03 -9.94 -18.05
N TYR A 31 7.91 -8.66 -17.66
CA TYR A 31 8.89 -7.61 -17.98
C TYR A 31 9.86 -7.32 -16.84
N GLN A 32 9.82 -8.11 -15.76
CA GLN A 32 10.66 -7.93 -14.57
C GLN A 32 10.56 -6.51 -13.99
N LEU A 33 9.34 -6.04 -13.74
CA LEU A 33 9.06 -4.71 -13.20
C LEU A 33 8.52 -4.83 -11.77
N PRO A 34 9.32 -4.55 -10.73
CA PRO A 34 8.86 -4.55 -9.34
C PRO A 34 7.58 -3.73 -9.17
N MET A 35 6.59 -4.29 -8.50
CA MET A 35 5.31 -3.62 -8.27
C MET A 35 4.70 -3.98 -6.92
N PHE A 36 3.91 -3.05 -6.39
CA PHE A 36 3.00 -3.28 -5.27
C PHE A 36 1.71 -2.54 -5.57
N ALA A 37 0.58 -3.24 -5.46
CA ALA A 37 -0.74 -2.66 -5.63
C ALA A 37 -1.66 -3.11 -4.50
N THR A 38 -2.50 -2.18 -4.04
CA THR A 38 -3.48 -2.39 -2.97
C THR A 38 -4.80 -1.74 -3.36
N VAL A 39 -5.92 -2.38 -3.02
CA VAL A 39 -7.25 -1.86 -3.27
C VAL A 39 -8.11 -2.12 -2.03
N ALA A 40 -8.80 -1.08 -1.55
CA ALA A 40 -9.80 -1.24 -0.49
C ALA A 40 -11.03 -1.97 -1.06
N VAL A 41 -11.32 -3.16 -0.55
CA VAL A 41 -12.42 -4.02 -1.03
C VAL A 41 -13.65 -3.98 -0.13
N SER A 42 -13.49 -3.52 1.11
CA SER A 42 -14.59 -3.17 1.99
C SER A 42 -14.17 -2.10 2.97
N ASN A 43 -15.09 -1.22 3.32
CA ASN A 43 -14.93 -0.24 4.37
C ASN A 43 -16.18 -0.26 5.25
N THR A 44 -16.05 -0.69 6.50
CA THR A 44 -17.15 -0.76 7.47
C THR A 44 -16.73 -0.04 8.76
N GLU A 45 -17.62 0.00 9.75
CA GLU A 45 -17.30 0.56 11.06
C GLU A 45 -16.19 -0.21 11.80
N GLU A 46 -16.05 -1.51 11.51
CA GLU A 46 -15.04 -2.38 12.13
C GLU A 46 -13.65 -2.20 11.50
N GLY A 47 -13.59 -1.64 10.28
CA GLY A 47 -12.35 -1.33 9.59
C GLY A 47 -12.41 -1.45 8.08
N THR A 48 -11.26 -1.26 7.45
CA THR A 48 -11.10 -1.36 6.00
C THR A 48 -10.31 -2.63 5.66
N ARG A 49 -10.83 -3.44 4.74
CA ARG A 49 -10.10 -4.59 4.17
C ARG A 49 -9.48 -4.21 2.84
N TYR A 50 -8.29 -4.74 2.61
CA TYR A 50 -7.52 -4.51 1.39
C TYR A 50 -7.13 -5.82 0.74
N ASP A 51 -7.31 -5.90 -0.58
CA ASP A 51 -6.66 -6.92 -1.40
C ASP A 51 -5.34 -6.33 -1.94
N ARG A 52 -4.28 -7.14 -1.90
CA ARG A 52 -2.90 -6.72 -2.19
C ARG A 52 -2.23 -7.71 -3.14
N VAL A 53 -1.40 -7.20 -4.04
CA VAL A 53 -0.50 -8.00 -4.88
C VAL A 53 0.89 -7.38 -4.89
N VAL A 54 1.92 -8.23 -4.93
CA VAL A 54 3.31 -7.78 -4.89
C VAL A 54 4.19 -8.63 -5.82
N TYR A 55 5.05 -7.95 -6.55
CA TYR A 55 6.22 -8.51 -7.22
C TYR A 55 7.44 -7.72 -6.71
N GLY A 56 8.11 -8.26 -5.70
CA GLY A 56 9.15 -7.54 -4.95
C GLY A 56 10.53 -7.68 -5.57
N ALA A 57 11.29 -6.58 -5.64
CA ALA A 57 12.64 -6.58 -6.22
C ALA A 57 13.59 -7.59 -5.54
N ALA A 58 13.60 -7.61 -4.20
CA ALA A 58 14.49 -8.48 -3.41
C ALA A 58 14.28 -9.98 -3.68
N SER A 59 13.03 -10.41 -3.85
CA SER A 59 12.68 -11.82 -4.11
C SER A 59 13.13 -12.29 -5.49
N HIS A 60 13.47 -11.36 -6.39
CA HIS A 60 13.85 -11.64 -7.78
C HIS A 60 15.27 -11.17 -8.11
N ALA A 61 16.14 -11.03 -7.09
CA ALA A 61 17.54 -10.60 -7.22
C ALA A 61 17.71 -9.25 -7.95
N MET A 62 16.70 -8.38 -7.84
CA MET A 62 16.75 -7.02 -8.38
C MET A 62 17.11 -6.04 -7.28
N VAL A 63 17.89 -5.02 -7.62
CA VAL A 63 18.24 -3.90 -6.72
C VAL A 63 17.68 -2.62 -7.31
N LEU A 64 16.74 -2.01 -6.58
CA LEU A 64 16.28 -0.66 -6.89
C LEU A 64 17.21 0.35 -6.21
N THR A 65 17.60 1.40 -6.92
CA THR A 65 18.41 2.50 -6.35
C THR A 65 17.66 3.19 -5.22
N GLU A 66 16.35 3.36 -5.39
CA GLU A 66 15.43 3.87 -4.39
C GLU A 66 14.22 2.92 -4.31
N ASP A 67 14.21 2.03 -3.32
CA ASP A 67 13.15 1.00 -3.18
C ASP A 67 11.95 1.55 -2.39
N GLN A 68 11.16 2.41 -3.05
CA GLN A 68 9.92 2.95 -2.47
C GLN A 68 8.86 1.85 -2.21
N ILE A 69 8.88 0.77 -3.01
CA ILE A 69 7.94 -0.33 -2.89
C ILE A 69 8.07 -1.01 -1.53
N ARG A 70 9.30 -1.27 -1.09
CA ARG A 70 9.56 -1.82 0.25
C ARG A 70 8.97 -0.95 1.36
N HIS A 71 9.05 0.37 1.24
CA HIS A 71 8.45 1.28 2.22
C HIS A 71 6.91 1.16 2.24
N HIS A 72 6.26 1.13 1.09
CA HIS A 72 4.81 0.96 1.01
C HIS A 72 4.33 -0.36 1.62
N ILE A 73 5.07 -1.45 1.39
CA ILE A 73 4.76 -2.77 1.97
C ILE A 73 4.85 -2.72 3.49
N LEU A 74 5.90 -2.10 4.06
CA LEU A 74 6.04 -1.97 5.50
C LEU A 74 4.86 -1.21 6.12
N ILE A 75 4.45 -0.10 5.51
CA ILE A 75 3.28 0.65 5.99
C ILE A 75 2.00 -0.21 5.90
N ALA A 76 1.83 -0.96 4.81
CA ALA A 76 0.68 -1.86 4.64
C ALA A 76 0.67 -3.03 5.65
N ASP A 77 1.84 -3.42 6.18
CA ASP A 77 1.99 -4.43 7.24
C ASP A 77 1.92 -3.85 8.65
N GLY A 78 1.48 -2.59 8.80
CA GLY A 78 1.18 -1.98 10.09
C GLY A 78 2.37 -1.24 10.72
N PHE A 79 3.47 -1.07 10.00
CA PHE A 79 4.51 -0.13 10.42
C PHE A 79 4.05 1.31 10.19
N HIS A 80 4.55 2.24 11.00
CA HIS A 80 4.29 3.67 10.85
C HIS A 80 5.52 4.38 10.31
N ALA A 81 5.32 5.30 9.37
CA ALA A 81 6.38 6.17 8.91
C ALA A 81 6.81 7.07 10.06
N VAL A 82 8.11 7.07 10.36
CA VAL A 82 8.70 8.00 11.32
C VAL A 82 9.03 9.27 10.56
N PRO A 83 8.63 10.46 11.06
CA PRO A 83 9.02 11.73 10.45
C PRO A 83 10.54 11.81 10.31
N GLU A 84 11.02 12.57 9.32
CA GLU A 84 12.44 12.85 9.24
C GLU A 84 12.94 13.53 10.51
N ARG A 85 14.21 13.27 10.86
CA ARG A 85 14.78 13.71 12.14
C ARG A 85 14.68 15.23 12.31
N GLU A 86 14.84 15.97 11.24
CA GLU A 86 14.80 17.44 11.22
C GLU A 86 13.38 17.95 11.57
N ASP A 87 12.35 17.33 11.01
CA ASP A 87 10.95 17.63 11.34
C ASP A 87 10.61 17.27 12.79
N LEU A 88 11.16 16.15 13.29
CA LEU A 88 10.96 15.73 14.68
C LEU A 88 11.57 16.73 15.66
N VAL A 89 12.78 17.23 15.38
CA VAL A 89 13.44 18.26 16.19
C VAL A 89 12.62 19.56 16.21
N LEU A 90 12.09 19.97 15.04
CA LEU A 90 11.24 21.15 14.94
C LEU A 90 9.94 21.01 15.76
N GLN A 91 9.30 19.85 15.73
CA GLN A 91 8.07 19.58 16.48
C GLN A 91 8.31 19.53 17.99
N LEU A 92 9.43 18.96 18.43
CA LEU A 92 9.79 18.93 19.85
C LEU A 92 10.13 20.33 20.38
N ALA A 93 10.83 21.16 19.59
CA ALA A 93 11.11 22.54 19.96
C ALA A 93 9.84 23.38 20.15
N ARG A 94 8.82 23.17 19.30
CA ARG A 94 7.53 23.88 19.37
C ARG A 94 6.59 23.41 20.49
N LYS A 95 6.81 22.21 21.05
CA LYS A 95 6.00 21.67 22.16
C LYS A 95 6.51 22.07 23.56
N GLY A 96 7.67 22.73 23.62
CA GLY A 96 8.28 23.20 24.87
C GLY A 96 7.96 24.65 25.24
N GLU A 97 7.10 25.33 24.47
CA GLU A 97 6.53 26.66 24.74
C GLU A 97 5.09 26.54 25.25
#